data_AF-A0A0S8EC25-F1
#
_entry.id   AF-A0A0S8EC25-F1
#
_cell.length_a   1.000
_cell.length_b   1.000
_cell.length_c   1.000
_cell.angle_alpha   90.00
_cell.angle_beta   90.00
_cell.angle_gamma   90.00
#
_symmetry.space_group_name_H-M   'P 1'
#
loop_
_entity.id
_entity.type
_entity.pdbx_description
1 polymer ?
#
loop_
_entity_poly.entity_id
_entity_poly.type
_entity_poly.pdbx_seq_one_letter_code
_entity_poly.pdbx_strand_id
1 'polypeptide(L)'
;MKQTTGDVVAWSVRLSQTTLNLLRECERCFWLHLHGVRRPGGPEGSWSTVTRGLDTVISHYCATYRNQDDLPPLLRHLGGRLVTVQIGPHLDPDTGLTLVDRLSECLEVSDGLFAPLDHKVRGWAP
;
A
#
# COMPACT_ATOMS: atom_id res chain seq x y z
N MET A 1 42.33 13.99 21.37
CA MET A 1 41.33 14.58 20.45
C MET A 1 40.34 13.48 20.13
N LYS A 2 39.13 13.53 20.70
CA LYS A 2 38.14 12.46 20.55
C LYS A 2 37.53 12.57 19.14
N GLN A 3 37.76 11.56 18.31
CA GLN A 3 36.96 11.33 17.11
C GLN A 3 35.57 10.91 17.60
N THR A 4 34.60 11.82 17.52
CA THR A 4 33.19 11.46 17.63
C THR A 4 32.83 10.79 16.31
N THR A 5 32.97 9.47 16.26
CA THR A 5 32.21 8.62 15.35
C THR A 5 30.75 8.98 15.59
N GLY A 6 30.15 9.73 14.66
CA GLY A 6 28.72 9.98 14.69
C GLY A 6 28.06 8.64 14.47
N ASP A 7 27.58 8.02 15.56
CA ASP A 7 26.66 6.91 15.49
C ASP A 7 25.44 7.40 14.71
N VAL A 8 25.43 7.13 13.41
CA VAL A 8 24.19 7.15 12.62
C VAL A 8 23.37 6.05 13.23
N VAL A 9 22.52 6.39 14.21
CA VAL A 9 21.47 5.50 14.68
C VAL A 9 20.72 5.09 13.42
N ALA A 10 20.89 3.84 13.00
CA ALA A 10 20.27 3.29 11.81
C ALA A 10 18.76 3.15 12.09
N TRP A 11 18.04 4.26 12.00
CA TRP A 11 16.59 4.25 11.97
C TRP A 11 16.18 3.64 10.63
N SER A 12 15.82 2.35 10.63
CA SER A 12 15.22 1.72 9.46
C SER A 12 13.78 2.20 9.32
N VAL A 13 13.61 3.42 8.82
CA VAL A 13 12.30 4.01 8.59
C VAL A 13 11.67 3.33 7.38
N ARG A 14 10.57 2.63 7.60
CA ARG A 14 9.75 2.01 6.55
C ARG A 14 8.66 2.98 6.12
N LEU A 15 8.65 3.33 4.85
CA LEU A 15 7.70 4.27 4.26
C LEU A 15 6.78 3.53 3.30
N SER A 16 5.47 3.71 3.48
CA SER A 16 4.44 3.28 2.53
C SER A 16 3.78 4.49 1.88
N GLN A 17 3.01 4.29 0.81
CA GLN A 17 2.20 5.37 0.22
C GLN A 17 1.32 6.08 1.27
N THR A 18 0.75 5.33 2.22
CA THR A 18 -0.05 5.88 3.33
C THR A 18 0.80 6.77 4.24
N THR A 19 2.01 6.34 4.59
CA THR A 19 2.93 7.12 5.43
C THR A 19 3.42 8.38 4.70
N LEU A 20 3.67 8.30 3.40
CA LEU A 20 4.04 9.44 2.56
C LEU A 20 2.88 10.45 2.42
N ASN A 21 1.64 9.97 2.28
CA ASN A 21 0.46 10.85 2.29
C ASN A 21 0.34 11.57 3.64
N LEU A 22 0.60 10.88 4.76
CA LEU A 22 0.58 11.50 6.08
C LEU A 22 1.62 12.64 6.22
N LEU A 23 2.82 12.47 5.64
CA LEU A 23 3.82 13.54 5.58
C LEU A 23 3.29 14.76 4.81
N ARG A 24 2.68 14.53 3.64
CA ARG A 24 2.11 15.59 2.81
C ARG A 24 0.94 16.31 3.47
N GLU A 25 0.14 15.60 4.26
CA GLU A 25 -1.03 16.14 4.95
C GLU A 25 -0.65 16.87 6.26
N CYS A 26 0.31 16.33 7.02
CA CYS A 26 0.67 16.83 8.34
C CYS A 26 2.06 16.29 8.78
N GLU A 27 3.11 17.09 8.62
CA GLU A 27 4.49 16.74 9.01
C GLU A 27 4.60 16.33 10.49
N ARG A 28 3.93 17.06 11.40
CA ARG A 28 3.90 16.71 12.83
C ARG A 28 3.24 15.35 13.07
N CYS A 29 2.19 15.02 12.33
CA CYS A 29 1.49 13.74 12.45
C CYS A 29 2.36 12.59 11.92
N PHE A 30 3.09 12.83 10.83
CA PHE A 30 4.09 11.92 10.32
C PHE A 30 5.21 11.67 11.34
N TRP A 31 5.77 12.72 11.94
CA TRP A 31 6.79 12.59 12.99
C TRP A 31 6.27 11.76 14.17
N LEU A 32 5.07 12.09 14.67
CA LEU A 32 4.41 11.31 15.74
C LEU A 32 4.23 9.84 15.36
N HIS A 33 3.81 9.56 14.12
CA HIS A 33 3.66 8.19 13.61
C HIS A 33 4.97 7.41 13.62
N LEU A 34 6.08 8.02 13.19
CA LEU A 34 7.41 7.41 13.25
C LEU A 34 7.86 7.12 14.70
N HIS A 35 7.41 7.94 15.65
CA HIS A 35 7.67 7.76 17.08
C HIS A 35 6.60 6.91 17.82
N GLY A 36 5.82 6.12 17.08
CA GLY A 36 4.87 5.16 17.64
C GLY A 36 3.55 5.76 18.13
N VAL A 37 3.36 7.08 17.98
CA VAL A 37 2.11 7.76 18.32
C VAL A 37 1.19 7.72 17.10
N ARG A 38 0.15 6.89 17.18
CA ARG A 38 -0.84 6.78 16.11
C ARG A 38 -1.81 7.96 16.18
N ARG A 39 -2.27 8.43 15.03
CA ARG A 39 -3.42 9.34 14.94
C ARG A 39 -4.57 8.71 15.75
N PRO A 40 -5.17 9.43 16.72
CA PRO A 40 -6.35 8.93 17.41
C PRO A 40 -7.38 8.56 16.36
N GLY A 41 -7.79 7.29 16.33
CA GLY A 41 -8.99 6.93 15.60
C GLY A 41 -10.13 7.66 16.28
N GLY A 42 -10.73 8.66 15.63
CA GLY A 42 -11.99 9.19 16.10
C GLY A 42 -13.03 8.07 16.18
N PRO A 43 -14.22 8.34 16.74
CA PRO A 43 -15.36 7.42 16.65
C PRO A 43 -15.64 6.98 15.18
N GLU A 44 -15.24 7.82 14.23
CA GLU A 44 -15.09 7.53 12.80
C GLU A 44 -13.61 7.45 12.46
N GLY A 45 -12.99 6.27 12.53
CA GLY A 45 -11.65 6.08 11.98
C GLY A 45 -11.59 6.65 10.55
N SER A 46 -10.45 7.23 10.14
CA SER A 46 -10.23 7.93 8.86
C SER A 46 -10.62 7.15 7.58
N TRP A 47 -11.10 5.91 7.73
CA TRP A 47 -11.78 5.12 6.71
C TRP A 47 -13.16 4.70 7.21
N SER A 48 -14.19 4.91 6.39
CA SER A 48 -15.49 4.33 6.67
C SER A 48 -15.37 2.80 6.77
N THR A 49 -16.00 2.20 7.77
CA THR A 49 -16.06 0.74 7.93
C THR A 49 -16.61 0.07 6.67
N VAL A 50 -17.53 0.73 5.99
CA VAL A 50 -18.11 0.31 4.71
C VAL A 50 -17.06 0.23 3.61
N THR A 51 -16.28 1.30 3.37
CA THR A 51 -15.24 1.28 2.33
C THR A 51 -14.19 0.20 2.57
N ARG A 52 -13.80 -0.03 3.82
CA ARG A 52 -12.86 -1.11 4.18
C ARG A 52 -13.47 -2.50 3.96
N GLY A 53 -14.73 -2.67 4.31
CA GLY A 53 -15.47 -3.92 4.08
C GLY A 53 -15.56 -4.25 2.59
N LEU A 54 -15.90 -3.27 1.77
CA LEU A 54 -15.97 -3.42 0.30
C LEU A 54 -14.61 -3.77 -0.31
N ASP A 55 -13.54 -3.09 0.10
CA ASP A 55 -12.17 -3.41 -0.33
C ASP A 55 -11.79 -4.87 0.00
N THR A 56 -12.16 -5.34 1.19
CA THR A 56 -11.94 -6.74 1.60
C THR A 56 -12.73 -7.72 0.73
N VAL A 57 -14.00 -7.42 0.46
CA VAL A 57 -14.86 -8.28 -0.38
C VAL A 57 -14.31 -8.36 -1.81
N ILE A 58 -13.91 -7.23 -2.40
CA ILE A 58 -13.34 -7.19 -3.74
C ILE A 58 -12.03 -7.98 -3.79
N SER A 59 -11.15 -7.79 -2.80
CA SER A 59 -9.86 -8.50 -2.72
C SER A 59 -10.05 -10.03 -2.62
N HIS A 60 -10.98 -10.48 -1.78
CA HIS A 60 -11.31 -11.91 -1.69
C HIS A 60 -11.94 -12.44 -2.97
N TYR A 61 -12.80 -11.66 -3.61
CA TYR A 61 -13.41 -12.04 -4.88
C TYR A 61 -12.35 -12.20 -5.96
N CYS A 62 -11.42 -11.26 -6.13
CA CYS A 62 -10.30 -11.42 -7.07
C CYS A 62 -9.41 -12.63 -6.71
N ALA A 63 -9.20 -12.90 -5.41
CA ALA A 63 -8.41 -14.04 -4.96
C ALA A 63 -8.93 -15.39 -5.45
N THR A 64 -10.25 -15.57 -5.60
CA THR A 64 -10.80 -16.85 -6.08
C THR A 64 -10.42 -17.17 -7.52
N TYR A 65 -10.04 -16.15 -8.32
CA TYR A 65 -9.72 -16.30 -9.74
C TYR A 65 -8.21 -16.41 -10.02
N ARG A 66 -7.33 -16.18 -9.04
CA ARG A 66 -5.86 -16.17 -9.26
C ARG A 66 -5.26 -17.50 -9.74
N ASN A 67 -5.93 -18.63 -9.47
CA ASN A 67 -5.51 -19.96 -9.92
C ASN A 67 -6.42 -20.51 -11.03
N GLN A 68 -7.21 -19.64 -11.66
CA GLN A 68 -8.14 -19.98 -12.73
C GLN A 68 -7.69 -19.27 -14.00
N ASP A 69 -7.90 -19.88 -15.17
CA ASP A 69 -7.73 -19.21 -16.46
C ASP A 69 -8.90 -18.27 -16.79
N ASP A 70 -9.52 -17.66 -15.76
CA ASP A 70 -10.66 -16.74 -15.90
C ASP A 70 -10.44 -15.51 -15.01
N LEU A 71 -11.17 -14.44 -15.35
CA LEU A 71 -11.18 -13.20 -14.60
C LEU A 71 -12.53 -12.99 -13.92
N PRO A 72 -12.56 -12.30 -12.78
CA PRO A 72 -13.81 -11.80 -12.21
C PRO A 72 -14.61 -11.05 -13.29
N PRO A 73 -15.95 -11.15 -13.34
CA PRO A 73 -16.79 -10.41 -14.28
C PRO A 73 -16.50 -8.90 -14.31
N LEU A 74 -16.11 -8.32 -13.16
CA LEU A 74 -15.68 -6.93 -13.05
C LEU A 74 -14.46 -6.59 -13.91
N LEU A 75 -13.54 -7.55 -14.11
CA LEU A 75 -12.26 -7.35 -14.79
C LEU A 75 -12.19 -8.04 -16.15
N ARG A 76 -13.16 -8.89 -16.50
CA ARG A 76 -13.15 -9.71 -17.73
C ARG A 76 -12.92 -8.92 -19.02
N HIS A 77 -13.43 -7.68 -19.08
CA HIS A 77 -13.28 -6.81 -20.25
C HIS A 77 -11.84 -6.30 -20.48
N LEU A 78 -10.95 -6.44 -19.49
CA LEU A 78 -9.54 -6.04 -19.58
C LEU A 78 -8.68 -7.13 -20.24
N GLY A 79 -9.13 -8.40 -20.22
CA GLY A 79 -8.33 -9.55 -20.64
C GLY A 79 -7.14 -9.83 -19.71
N GLY A 80 -6.36 -10.86 -20.05
CA GLY A 80 -5.21 -11.32 -19.27
C GLY A 80 -5.58 -12.26 -18.11
N ARG A 81 -4.66 -12.40 -17.15
CA ARG A 81 -4.84 -13.22 -15.94
C ARG A 81 -4.43 -12.45 -14.68
N LEU A 82 -5.12 -12.71 -13.57
CA LEU A 82 -4.69 -12.19 -12.27
C LEU A 82 -3.44 -12.93 -11.80
N VAL A 83 -2.42 -12.19 -11.38
CA VAL A 83 -1.15 -12.74 -10.90
C VAL A 83 -0.79 -12.18 -9.54
N THR A 84 -0.11 -13.01 -8.74
CA THR A 84 0.49 -12.55 -7.48
C THR A 84 1.90 -12.07 -7.76
N VAL A 85 2.12 -10.75 -7.73
CA VAL A 85 3.45 -10.15 -7.81
C VAL A 85 3.94 -9.84 -6.40
N GLN A 86 5.12 -10.35 -6.05
CA GLN A 86 5.78 -9.97 -4.80
C GLN A 86 6.67 -8.75 -5.04
N ILE A 87 6.22 -7.59 -4.56
CA ILE A 87 7.06 -6.39 -4.51
C ILE A 87 7.84 -6.43 -3.19
N GLY A 88 9.14 -6.68 -3.28
CA GLY A 88 10.03 -6.62 -2.13
C GLY A 88 10.20 -5.20 -1.61
N PRO A 89 10.65 -5.04 -0.35
CA PRO A 89 11.06 -3.73 0.16
C PRO A 89 12.18 -3.15 -0.72
N HIS A 90 12.10 -1.85 -1.01
CA HIS A 90 13.14 -1.14 -1.75
C HIS A 90 13.92 -0.24 -0.79
N LEU A 91 15.19 -0.54 -0.57
CA LEU A 91 16.09 0.29 0.23
C LEU A 91 16.70 1.38 -0.65
N ASP A 92 16.53 2.63 -0.25
CA ASP A 92 17.27 3.75 -0.80
C ASP A 92 18.65 3.81 -0.10
N PRO A 93 19.76 3.57 -0.81
CA PRO A 93 21.09 3.54 -0.22
C PRO A 93 21.59 4.91 0.24
N ASP A 94 21.08 6.00 -0.35
CA ASP A 94 21.55 7.36 -0.05
C ASP A 94 20.94 7.87 1.27
N THR A 95 19.70 7.47 1.55
CA THR A 95 18.95 7.92 2.72
C THR A 95 18.79 6.85 3.80
N GLY A 96 19.01 5.58 3.49
CA GLY A 96 18.74 4.44 4.37
C GLY A 96 17.25 4.15 4.56
N LEU A 97 16.36 4.81 3.81
CA LEU A 97 14.92 4.64 3.90
C LEU A 97 14.47 3.38 3.17
N THR A 98 13.48 2.67 3.70
CA THR A 98 12.90 1.50 3.03
C THR A 98 11.49 1.79 2.55
N LEU A 99 11.29 1.82 1.24
CA LEU A 99 9.96 1.86 0.63
C LEU A 99 9.32 0.47 0.69
N VAL A 100 8.07 0.42 1.15
CA VAL A 100 7.26 -0.79 1.22
C VAL A 100 5.91 -0.52 0.60
N ASP A 101 5.48 -1.41 -0.29
CA ASP A 101 4.19 -1.29 -0.95
C ASP A 101 3.51 -2.64 -1.09
N ARG A 102 2.21 -2.59 -1.36
CA ARG A 102 1.38 -3.75 -1.66
C ARG A 102 0.38 -3.35 -2.72
N LEU A 103 0.45 -4.00 -3.88
CA LEU A 103 -0.60 -3.90 -4.89
C LEU A 103 -1.89 -4.52 -4.35
N SER A 104 -3.04 -3.93 -4.68
CA SER A 104 -4.32 -4.60 -4.47
C SER A 104 -4.40 -5.83 -5.38
N GLU A 105 -4.25 -5.60 -6.69
CA GLU A 105 -4.27 -6.64 -7.71
C GLU A 105 -3.25 -6.35 -8.81
N CYS A 106 -2.91 -7.37 -9.59
CA CYS A 106 -2.04 -7.23 -10.76
C CYS A 106 -2.53 -8.15 -11.87
N LEU A 107 -2.67 -7.60 -13.08
CA LEU A 107 -2.97 -8.37 -14.28
C LEU A 107 -1.69 -8.58 -15.09
N GLU A 108 -1.50 -9.79 -15.60
CA GLU A 108 -0.58 -10.04 -16.70
C GLU A 108 -1.38 -10.02 -17.99
N VAL A 109 -1.15 -9.00 -18.82
CA VAL A 109 -1.95 -8.71 -20.02
C VAL A 109 -1.36 -9.42 -21.26
N SER A 110 -0.04 -9.56 -21.28
CA SER A 110 0.73 -10.34 -22.23
C SER A 110 2.05 -10.74 -21.57
N ASP A 111 2.80 -11.67 -22.17
CA ASP A 111 4.07 -12.15 -21.61
C ASP A 111 5.00 -10.99 -21.19
N GLY A 112 5.26 -10.91 -19.88
CA GLY A 112 6.13 -9.88 -19.29
C GLY A 112 5.52 -8.48 -19.15
N LEU A 113 4.26 -8.26 -19.55
CA LEU A 113 3.55 -7.00 -19.40
C LEU A 113 2.53 -7.09 -18.25
N PHE A 114 2.82 -6.35 -17.18
CA PHE A 114 2.02 -6.31 -15.97
C PHE A 114 1.29 -4.98 -15.81
N ALA A 115 0.01 -5.04 -15.46
CA ALA A 115 -0.84 -3.90 -15.14
C ALA A 115 -1.23 -3.95 -13.65
N PRO A 116 -0.64 -3.10 -12.79
CA PRO A 116 -1.07 -2.98 -11.41
C PRO A 116 -2.47 -2.35 -11.35
N LEU A 117 -3.35 -2.94 -10.55
CA LEU A 117 -4.70 -2.45 -10.34
C LEU A 117 -4.89 -2.06 -8.87
N ASP A 118 -5.49 -0.90 -8.68
CA ASP A 118 -5.80 -0.33 -7.36
C ASP A 118 -7.30 -0.03 -7.29
N HIS A 119 -8.01 -0.78 -6.46
CA HIS A 119 -9.45 -0.62 -6.32
C HIS A 119 -9.76 0.60 -5.44
N LYS A 120 -10.37 1.62 -6.02
CA LYS A 120 -10.83 2.78 -5.25
C LYS A 120 -12.32 2.69 -4.98
N VAL A 121 -12.66 2.40 -3.73
CA VAL A 121 -14.02 2.50 -3.20
C VAL A 121 -14.19 3.86 -2.53
N ARG A 122 -15.24 4.59 -2.87
CA ARG A 122 -15.59 5.86 -2.23
C ARG A 122 -17.07 5.86 -1.87
N GLY A 123 -17.40 6.44 -0.72
CA GLY A 123 -18.78 6.80 -0.39
C GLY A 123 -19.10 8.20 -0.91
N TRP A 124 -20.37 8.45 -1.23
CA TRP A 124 -20.90 9.79 -1.49
C TRP A 124 -22.01 10.04 -0.46
N ALA A 125 -22.04 11.23 0.13
CA ALA A 125 -23.24 11.73 0.80
C ALA A 125 -24.43 11.72 -0.20
N PRO A 126 -25.62 11.25 0.22
CA PRO A 126 -26.81 11.25 -0.62
C PRO A 126 -27.25 12.67 -1.04
#